data_AF-A0A7W1BFR6-F1
#
_entry.id   AF-A0A7W1BFR6-F1
#
_cell.length_a   1.000
_cell.length_b   1.000
_cell.length_c   1.000
_cell.angle_alpha   90.00
_cell.angle_beta   90.00
_cell.angle_gamma   90.00
#
_symmetry.space_group_name_H-M   'P 1'
#
loop_
_entity.id
_entity.type
_entity.pdbx_description
1 polymer ?
#
loop_
_entity_poly.entity_id
_entity_poly.type
_entity_poly.pdbx_seq_one_letter_code
_entity_poly.pdbx_strand_id
1 'polypeptide(L)'
;ERAGFVRRERDSDDRRRVIVHLLPDRARRIGRLFEPLAKAMAELHAHYSDEELALMVEYTRRGNAIALEQTAKVERGGTSRGRG
;
A
#
# COMPACT_ATOMS: atom_id res chain seq x y z
N GLU A 1 -4.92 17.73 7.11
CA GLU A 1 -4.97 16.57 6.19
C GLU A 1 -6.29 16.55 5.46
N ARG A 2 -6.24 16.51 4.13
CA ARG A 2 -7.27 17.11 3.27
C ARG A 2 -8.52 16.25 3.03
N ALA A 3 -8.78 15.24 3.86
CA ALA A 3 -9.89 14.32 3.58
C ALA A 3 -10.56 13.66 4.80
N GLY A 4 -10.05 13.82 6.03
CA GLY A 4 -10.74 13.37 7.26
C GLY A 4 -11.00 11.85 7.38
N PHE A 5 -10.30 11.03 6.59
CA PHE A 5 -10.51 9.56 6.52
C PHE A 5 -9.63 8.75 7.48
N VAL A 6 -8.58 9.39 8.00
CA VAL A 6 -7.59 8.76 8.87
C VAL A 6 -7.32 9.67 10.06
N ARG A 7 -7.07 9.07 11.22
CA ARG A 7 -6.57 9.78 12.41
C ARG A 7 -5.11 9.41 12.60
N ARG A 8 -4.23 10.41 12.56
CA ARG A 8 -2.81 10.25 12.83
C ARG A 8 -2.55 10.50 14.31
N GLU A 9 -2.04 9.50 15.01
CA GLU A 9 -1.47 9.67 16.36
C GLU A 9 0.04 9.59 16.27
N ARG A 10 0.74 10.48 16.98
CA ARG A 10 2.19 10.32 17.17
C ARG A 10 2.39 9.16 18.13
N ASP A 11 3.32 8.29 17.78
CA ASP A 11 3.76 7.22 18.66
C ASP A 11 4.37 7.84 19.92
N SER A 12 3.99 7.33 21.10
CA SER A 12 4.45 7.85 22.39
C SER A 12 5.93 7.54 22.65
N ASP A 13 6.47 6.52 21.99
CA ASP A 13 7.80 5.98 22.26
C ASP A 13 8.82 6.45 21.20
N ASP A 14 8.39 6.77 19.98
CA ASP A 14 9.20 7.47 18.95
C ASP A 14 8.40 8.56 18.22
N ARG A 15 8.73 9.83 18.52
CA ARG A 15 8.09 11.01 17.91
C ARG A 15 8.27 11.15 16.39
N ARG A 16 9.12 10.33 15.77
CA ARG A 16 9.30 10.22 14.31
C ARG A 16 8.29 9.27 13.66
N ARG A 17 7.57 8.46 14.45
CA ARG A 17 6.55 7.53 13.96
C ARG A 17 5.15 8.12 14.11
N VAL A 18 4.31 7.85 13.12
CA VAL A 18 2.91 8.26 13.10
C VAL A 18 2.05 7.02 12.84
N ILE A 19 1.19 6.70 13.79
CA ILE A 19 0.22 5.61 13.69
C ILE A 19 -1.04 6.16 13.00
N VAL A 20 -1.44 5.53 11.91
CA VAL A 20 -2.60 5.93 11.10
C VAL A 20 -3.76 5.00 11.43
N HIS A 21 -4.78 5.51 12.13
CA HIS A 21 -6.00 4.77 12.43
C HIS A 21 -7.10 5.08 11.42
N LEU A 22 -7.67 4.03 10.82
CA LEU A 22 -8.89 4.10 10.02
C LEU A 22 -10.11 4.23 10.97
N LEU A 23 -11.00 5.16 10.68
CA LEU A 23 -12.24 5.33 11.45
C LEU A 23 -13.32 4.35 10.93
N PRO A 24 -13.82 3.39 11.75
CA PRO A 24 -14.67 2.29 11.29
C PRO A 24 -15.95 2.71 10.54
N ASP A 25 -16.65 3.74 11.01
CA ASP A 25 -17.86 4.25 10.35
C ASP A 25 -17.57 4.90 8.99
N ARG A 26 -16.35 5.39 8.80
CA ARG A 26 -15.90 5.96 7.53
C ARG A 26 -15.40 4.87 6.57
N ALA A 27 -14.87 3.76 7.10
CA ALA A 27 -14.55 2.57 6.31
C ALA A 27 -15.78 2.01 5.58
N ARG A 28 -16.96 1.99 6.22
CA ARG A 28 -18.23 1.58 5.56
C ARG A 28 -18.66 2.52 4.42
N ARG A 29 -18.45 3.83 4.56
CA ARG A 29 -18.77 4.82 3.50
C ARG A 29 -17.77 4.72 2.34
N ILE A 30 -16.50 4.49 2.64
CA ILE A 30 -15.46 4.20 1.67
C ILE A 30 -15.79 2.91 0.91
N GLY A 31 -16.14 1.83 1.61
CA GLY A 31 -16.53 0.57 0.98
C GLY A 31 -17.60 0.75 -0.09
N ARG A 32 -18.67 1.50 0.21
CA ARG A 32 -19.73 1.84 -0.77
C ARG A 32 -19.23 2.68 -1.95
N LEU A 33 -18.25 3.56 -1.75
CA LEU A 33 -17.66 4.34 -2.84
C LEU A 33 -16.83 3.46 -3.78
N PHE A 34 -16.15 2.45 -3.25
CA PHE A 34 -15.29 1.55 -4.01
C PHE A 34 -16.03 0.34 -4.59
N GLU A 35 -17.29 0.10 -4.20
CA GLU A 35 -18.09 -1.03 -4.65
C GLU A 35 -18.24 -1.11 -6.20
N PRO A 36 -18.52 0.00 -6.93
CA PRO A 36 -18.55 -0.06 -8.40
C PRO A 36 -17.19 -0.43 -9.00
N LEU A 37 -16.08 0.05 -8.42
CA LEU A 37 -14.73 -0.30 -8.85
C LEU A 37 -14.45 -1.79 -8.60
N ALA A 38 -14.80 -2.29 -7.41
CA ALA A 38 -14.62 -3.70 -7.06
C ALA A 38 -15.39 -4.62 -8.01
N LYS A 39 -16.61 -4.24 -8.40
CA LYS A 39 -17.41 -4.96 -9.40
C LYS A 39 -16.73 -4.97 -10.77
N ALA A 40 -16.30 -3.81 -11.27
CA ALA A 40 -15.61 -3.72 -12.56
C ALA A 40 -14.30 -4.51 -12.58
N MET A 41 -13.55 -4.51 -11.46
CA MET A 41 -12.34 -5.34 -11.32
C MET A 41 -12.67 -6.83 -11.30
N ALA A 42 -13.76 -7.25 -10.65
CA ALA A 42 -14.20 -8.64 -10.66
C ALA A 42 -14.59 -9.11 -12.06
N GLU A 43 -15.29 -8.27 -12.82
CA GLU A 43 -15.61 -8.53 -14.24
C GLU A 43 -14.34 -8.63 -15.09
N LEU A 44 -13.36 -7.76 -14.87
CA LEU A 44 -12.06 -7.83 -15.53
C LEU A 44 -11.34 -9.16 -15.22
N HIS A 45 -11.28 -9.54 -13.94
CA HIS A 45 -10.61 -10.78 -13.52
C HIS A 45 -11.28 -12.02 -14.09
N ALA A 46 -12.59 -11.99 -14.33
CA ALA A 46 -13.33 -13.11 -14.92
C ALA A 46 -12.92 -13.43 -16.37
N HIS A 47 -12.15 -12.56 -17.03
CA HIS A 47 -11.57 -12.83 -18.35
C HIS A 47 -10.29 -13.68 -18.31
N TYR A 48 -9.77 -13.96 -17.12
CA TYR A 48 -8.54 -14.71 -16.92
C TYR A 48 -8.84 -16.03 -16.21
N SER A 49 -8.11 -17.06 -16.57
CA SER A 49 -8.07 -18.32 -15.82
C SER A 49 -7.41 -18.13 -14.45
N ASP A 50 -7.66 -19.08 -13.54
CA ASP A 50 -7.01 -19.10 -12.22
C ASP A 50 -5.48 -19.19 -12.35
N GLU A 51 -4.97 -19.91 -13.36
CA GLU A 51 -3.54 -20.01 -13.66
C GLU A 51 -2.95 -18.67 -14.10
N GLU A 52 -3.64 -17.91 -14.95
CA GLU A 52 -3.22 -16.58 -15.39
C GLU A 52 -3.25 -15.56 -14.24
N LEU A 53 -4.28 -15.61 -13.40
CA LEU A 53 -4.34 -14.80 -12.18
C LEU A 53 -3.21 -15.15 -11.22
N ALA A 54 -2.91 -16.43 -11.02
CA ALA A 54 -1.79 -16.88 -10.20
C ALA A 54 -0.45 -16.36 -10.74
N LEU A 55 -0.25 -16.41 -12.06
CA LEU A 55 0.93 -15.86 -12.72
C LEU A 55 1.07 -14.36 -12.50
N MET A 56 -0.01 -13.58 -12.70
CA MET A 56 -0.01 -12.13 -12.46
C MET A 56 0.33 -11.79 -11.01
N VAL A 57 -0.24 -12.52 -10.06
CA VAL A 57 0.05 -12.36 -8.62
C VAL A 57 1.52 -12.64 -8.33
N GLU A 58 2.05 -13.74 -8.86
CA GLU A 58 3.45 -14.11 -8.67
C GLU A 58 4.40 -13.06 -9.27
N TYR A 59 4.15 -12.66 -10.52
CA TYR A 59 4.91 -11.61 -11.20
C TYR A 59 4.94 -10.32 -10.36
N THR A 60 3.79 -9.86 -9.90
CA THR A 60 3.66 -8.65 -9.09
C THR A 60 4.42 -8.76 -7.77
N ARG A 61 4.32 -9.91 -7.09
CA ARG A 61 5.05 -10.17 -5.84
C ARG A 61 6.57 -10.12 -6.04
N ARG A 62 7.08 -10.80 -7.07
CA ARG A 62 8.51 -10.82 -7.40
C ARG A 62 9.00 -9.41 -7.75
N GLY A 63 8.24 -8.67 -8.55
CA GLY A 63 8.55 -7.27 -8.89
C GLY A 63 8.60 -6.36 -7.67
N ASN A 64 7.63 -6.48 -6.76
CA ASN A 64 7.62 -5.71 -5.51
C ASN A 64 8.82 -6.05 -4.61
N ALA A 65 9.19 -7.32 -4.50
CA ALA A 65 10.36 -7.74 -3.73
C ALA A 65 11.65 -7.10 -4.28
N ILE A 66 11.82 -7.10 -5.61
CA ILE A 66 12.96 -6.46 -6.28
C ILE A 66 12.96 -4.96 -5.99
N ALA A 67 11.82 -4.28 -6.14
CA ALA A 67 11.71 -2.84 -5.91
C ALA A 67 12.10 -2.47 -4.47
N LEU A 68 11.57 -3.19 -3.48
CA LEU A 68 11.90 -3.00 -2.06
C LEU A 68 13.39 -3.23 -1.78
N GLU A 69 13.99 -4.26 -2.39
CA GLU A 69 15.42 -4.52 -2.26
C GLU A 69 16.26 -3.35 -2.80
N GLN A 70 15.89 -2.78 -3.96
CA GLN A 70 16.59 -1.64 -4.53
C GLN A 70 16.42 -0.37 -3.70
N THR A 71 15.19 -0.06 -3.23
CA THR A 71 14.95 1.07 -2.34
C THR A 71 15.81 0.97 -1.08
N ALA A 72 15.89 -0.21 -0.47
CA ALA A 72 16.71 -0.42 0.71
C ALA A 72 18.23 -0.23 0.44
N LYS A 73 18.72 -0.52 -0.77
CA LYS A 73 20.12 -0.24 -1.16
C LYS A 73 20.39 1.26 -1.25
N VAL A 74 19.44 2.03 -1.79
CA VAL A 74 19.55 3.50 -1.87
C VAL A 74 19.58 4.13 -0.47
N GLU A 75 18.73 3.67 0.45
CA GLU A 75 18.72 4.17 1.83
C GLU A 75 20.03 3.84 2.59
N ARG A 76 20.57 2.64 2.39
CA ARG A 76 21.87 2.25 2.95
C ARG A 76 23.04 3.03 2.34
N GLY A 77 23.00 3.30 1.03
CA GLY A 77 24.02 4.08 0.32
C GLY A 77 23.94 5.59 0.54
N GLY A 78 22.76 6.12 0.89
CA GLY A 78 22.55 7.53 1.23
C GLY A 78 23.10 7.92 2.60
N THR A 79 23.35 6.96 3.48
CA THR A 79 23.87 7.21 4.84
C THR A 79 25.40 7.40 4.85
N SER A 80 26.11 7.07 3.77
CA SER A 80 27.58 7.25 3.66
C SER A 80 28.02 8.53 2.94
N ARG A 81 27.10 9.37 2.45
CA ARG A 81 27.42 10.54 1.60
C ARG A 81 26.93 11.88 2.17
N GLY A 82 26.91 12.00 3.50
CA GLY A 82 26.49 13.21 4.21
C GLY A 82 27.33 13.49 5.45
N ARG A 83 28.65 13.62 5.30
CA ARG A 83 29.52 14.33 6.25
C ARG A 83 30.82 14.73 5.54
N GLY A 84 30.83 15.95 5.04
CA GLY A 84 31.96 16.70 4.50
C GLY A 84 31.59 18.17 4.59
#